data_AF-A0A536ZKA2-F1
#
_entry.id   AF-A0A536ZKA2-F1
#
_cell.length_a   1.000
_cell.length_b   1.000
_cell.length_c   1.000
_cell.angle_alpha   90.00
_cell.angle_beta   90.00
_cell.angle_gamma   90.00
#
_symmetry.space_group_name_H-M   'P 1'
#
loop_
_entity.id
_entity.type
_entity.pdbx_description
1 polymer ?
#
loop_
_entity_poly.entity_id
_entity_poly.type
_entity_poly.pdbx_seq_one_letter_code
_entity_poly.pdbx_strand_id
1 'polypeptide(L)'
;IVTINLGYEYQFPRDTTAKILTSGILGEQYVGLEAGGDGVMLKNGDRLRLTQSAVVLENLISQFLFNKAAEGKPEPKEPAK
;
A
#
# COMPACT_ATOMS: atom_id res chain seq x y z
N ILE A 1 -3.37 11.79 -13.04
CA ILE A 1 -2.15 12.43 -12.49
C ILE A 1 -2.59 13.25 -11.29
N VAL A 2 -1.94 13.07 -10.14
CA VAL A 2 -2.18 13.88 -8.94
C VAL A 2 -0.98 14.82 -8.78
N THR A 3 -1.25 16.07 -8.42
CA THR A 3 -0.23 17.07 -8.12
C THR A 3 -0.37 17.44 -6.65
N ILE A 4 0.74 17.42 -5.92
CA ILE A 4 0.78 17.72 -4.49
C ILE A 4 1.52 19.04 -4.33
N ASN A 5 0.97 19.94 -3.51
CA ASN A 5 1.64 21.16 -3.08
C ASN A 5 2.18 20.93 -1.67
N LEU A 6 3.48 21.16 -1.47
CA LEU A 6 4.18 20.91 -0.21
C LEU A 6 4.91 22.19 0.22
N GLY A 7 4.92 22.45 1.53
CA GLY A 7 5.73 23.52 2.12
C GLY A 7 7.22 23.27 1.90
N TYR A 8 7.99 24.34 1.70
CA TYR A 8 9.43 24.27 1.43
C TYR A 8 10.25 23.73 2.62
N GLU A 9 9.69 23.77 3.82
CA GLU A 9 10.26 23.25 5.06
C GLU A 9 10.33 21.72 5.09
N TYR A 10 9.59 21.02 4.22
CA TYR A 10 9.60 19.57 4.11
C TYR A 10 10.39 19.12 2.87
N GLN A 11 11.57 18.55 3.10
CA GLN A 11 12.41 18.02 2.03
C GLN A 11 12.30 16.50 1.94
N PHE A 12 12.20 16.01 0.71
CA PHE A 12 12.01 14.60 0.41
C PHE A 12 13.10 14.12 -0.56
N PRO A 13 13.78 13.00 -0.28
CA PRO A 13 14.70 12.35 -1.21
C PRO A 13 14.00 11.95 -2.52
N ARG A 14 14.75 11.83 -3.61
CA ARG A 14 14.22 11.47 -4.94
C ARG A 14 13.59 10.08 -5.00
N ASP A 15 13.99 9.19 -4.11
CA ASP A 15 13.44 7.85 -3.92
C ASP A 15 12.28 7.80 -2.90
N THR A 16 11.67 8.94 -2.58
CA THR A 16 10.45 8.99 -1.77
C THR A 16 9.32 8.18 -2.42
N THR A 17 8.61 7.41 -1.61
CA THR A 17 7.45 6.61 -2.02
C THR A 17 6.15 7.30 -1.62
N ALA A 18 5.22 7.45 -2.57
CA ALA A 18 3.85 7.87 -2.28
C ALA A 18 2.92 6.67 -2.15
N LYS A 19 2.13 6.62 -1.07
CA LYS A 19 1.17 5.54 -0.80
C LYS A 19 -0.23 6.13 -0.62
N ILE A 20 -1.24 5.55 -1.27
CA ILE A 20 -2.62 5.90 -0.98
C ILE A 20 -3.07 5.08 0.23
N LEU A 21 -3.45 5.75 1.30
CA LEU A 21 -3.80 5.17 2.60
C LEU A 21 -5.23 5.57 2.96
N THR A 22 -5.86 4.77 3.82
CA THR A 22 -7.18 5.04 4.39
C THR A 22 -7.04 5.24 5.89
N SER A 23 -7.70 6.26 6.44
CA SER A 23 -7.75 6.48 7.89
C SER A 23 -8.59 5.39 8.54
N GLY A 24 -7.93 4.44 9.21
CA GLY A 24 -8.59 3.25 9.74
C GLY A 24 -9.16 2.37 8.60
N ILE A 25 -10.31 1.73 8.85
CA ILE A 25 -10.93 0.82 7.87
C ILE A 25 -11.88 1.55 6.91
N LEU A 26 -12.54 2.61 7.37
CA LEU A 26 -13.65 3.29 6.67
C LEU A 26 -13.54 4.82 6.65
N GLY A 27 -12.41 5.37 7.07
CA GLY A 27 -12.21 6.82 7.05
C GLY A 27 -11.87 7.35 5.67
N GLU A 28 -11.43 8.60 5.64
CA GLU A 28 -11.01 9.27 4.42
C GLU A 28 -9.70 8.71 3.85
N GLN A 29 -9.50 8.90 2.54
CA GLN A 29 -8.25 8.54 1.87
C GLN A 29 -7.27 9.70 1.86
N TYR A 30 -6.00 9.41 2.07
CA TYR A 30 -4.91 10.38 2.02
C TYR A 30 -3.67 9.80 1.36
N VAL A 31 -2.74 10.67 0.97
CA VAL A 31 -1.44 10.27 0.41
C VAL A 31 -0.40 10.32 1.53
N GLY A 32 0.15 9.18 1.90
CA GLY A 32 1.33 9.09 2.75
C GLY A 32 2.60 9.21 1.92
N LEU A 33 3.58 10.00 2.40
CA LEU A 33 4.91 10.09 1.80
C LEU A 33 5.92 9.45 2.75
N GLU A 34 6.73 8.54 2.24
CA GLU A 34 7.80 7.87 2.98
C GLU A 34 9.13 8.20 2.32
N ALA A 35 9.99 8.91 3.06
CA ALA A 35 11.31 9.28 2.59
C ALA A 35 12.21 8.05 2.44
N GLY A 36 12.92 7.98 1.32
CA GLY A 36 13.96 6.98 1.11
C GLY A 36 15.31 7.44 1.65
N GLY A 37 16.39 6.91 1.07
CA GLY A 37 17.76 7.15 1.49
C GLY A 37 18.63 7.87 0.46
N ASP A 38 18.05 8.35 -0.64
CA ASP A 38 18.81 9.06 -1.68
C ASP A 38 19.39 10.38 -1.14
N GLY A 39 20.64 10.67 -1.50
CA GLY A 39 21.30 11.94 -1.15
C GLY A 39 20.80 13.13 -1.98
N VAL A 40 20.04 12.87 -3.04
CA VAL A 40 19.46 13.89 -3.91
C VAL A 40 18.01 14.15 -3.52
N MET A 41 17.67 15.40 -3.24
CA MET A 41 16.31 15.83 -2.92
C MET A 41 15.47 16.10 -4.17
N LEU A 42 14.16 15.88 -4.06
CA LEU A 42 13.16 16.28 -5.04
C LEU A 42 13.11 17.80 -5.19
N LYS A 43 12.86 18.24 -6.41
CA LYS A 43 12.65 19.64 -6.76
C LYS A 43 11.20 19.89 -7.18
N ASN A 44 10.80 21.15 -7.16
CA ASN A 44 9.48 21.53 -7.65
C ASN A 44 9.30 21.09 -9.11
N GLY A 45 8.15 20.47 -9.40
CA GLY A 45 7.84 19.90 -10.71
C GLY A 45 8.36 18.48 -10.95
N ASP A 46 9.16 17.92 -10.04
CA ASP A 46 9.57 16.52 -10.12
C ASP A 46 8.37 15.58 -9.93
N ARG A 47 8.55 14.33 -10.38
CA ARG A 47 7.57 13.25 -10.22
C ARG A 47 8.11 12.17 -9.31
N LEU A 48 7.28 11.78 -8.34
CA LEU A 48 7.50 10.58 -7.55
C LEU A 48 7.38 9.36 -8.48
N ARG A 49 8.45 8.57 -8.55
CA ARG A 49 8.50 7.36 -9.38
C ARG A 49 8.00 6.12 -8.66
N LEU A 50 8.14 6.11 -7.33
CA LEU A 50 7.71 5.03 -6.47
C LEU A 50 6.32 5.37 -5.93
N THR A 51 5.31 4.62 -6.35
CA THR A 51 3.92 4.81 -5.93
C THR A 51 3.30 3.49 -5.56
N GLN A 52 2.49 3.48 -4.50
CA GLN A 52 1.72 2.33 -4.08
C GLN A 52 0.23 2.67 -4.05
N SER A 53 -0.56 1.85 -4.72
CA SER A 53 -2.01 1.98 -4.75
C SER A 53 -2.63 1.66 -3.40
N ALA A 54 -3.82 2.21 -3.17
CA ALA A 54 -4.67 1.79 -2.06
C ALA A 54 -5.01 0.31 -2.18
N VAL A 55 -5.15 -0.35 -1.03
CA VAL A 55 -5.70 -1.70 -1.00
C VAL A 55 -7.21 -1.61 -1.12
N VAL A 56 -7.77 -2.42 -2.01
CA VAL A 56 -9.23 -2.53 -2.20
C VAL A 56 -9.77 -3.44 -1.10
N LEU A 57 -10.64 -2.91 -0.23
CA LEU A 57 -11.14 -3.61 0.96
C LEU A 57 -11.87 -4.91 0.59
N GLU A 58 -12.65 -4.88 -0.49
CA GLU A 58 -13.40 -6.02 -1.02
C GLU A 58 -12.48 -7.19 -1.39
N ASN A 59 -11.30 -6.89 -1.95
CA ASN A 59 -10.30 -7.90 -2.28
C ASN A 59 -9.74 -8.55 -1.00
N LEU A 60 -9.52 -7.77 0.06
CA LEU A 60 -9.06 -8.29 1.34
C LEU A 60 -10.09 -9.18 2.03
N ILE A 61 -11.36 -8.74 2.05
CA ILE A 61 -12.46 -9.53 2.62
C ILE A 61 -12.62 -10.85 1.85
N SER A 62 -12.58 -10.79 0.52
CA SER A 62 -12.67 -11.98 -0.33
C SER A 62 -11.53 -12.96 -0.05
N GLN A 63 -10.29 -12.48 -0.01
CA GLN A 63 -9.12 -13.31 0.32
C GLN A 63 -9.23 -13.92 1.71
N PHE A 64 -9.68 -13.16 2.70
CA PHE A 64 -9.89 -13.65 4.06
C PHE A 64 -10.92 -14.78 4.12
N LEU A 65 -12.08 -14.60 3.48
CA LEU A 65 -13.14 -15.62 3.43
C LEU A 65 -12.67 -16.90 2.72
N PHE A 66 -11.94 -16.77 1.60
CA PHE A 66 -11.35 -17.91 0.90
C PHE A 66 -10.34 -18.68 1.77
N ASN A 67 -9.43 -17.96 2.44
CA ASN A 67 -8.45 -18.59 3.33
C ASN A 67 -9.12 -19.34 4.49
N LYS A 68 -10.16 -18.75 5.09
CA LYS A 68 -10.97 -19.40 6.13
C LYS A 68 -11.69 -20.66 5.65
N ALA A 69 -12.22 -20.65 4.43
CA ALA A 69 -12.85 -21.83 3.84
C ALA A 69 -11.84 -22.94 3.52
N ALA A 70 -10.58 -22.60 3.21
CA ALA A 70 -9.52 -23.56 2.93
C ALA A 70 -9.03 -24.29 4.20
N GLU A 71 -8.99 -23.60 5.35
CA GLU A 71 -8.62 -24.18 6.66
C GLU A 71 -9.58 -25.31 7.12
N GLY A 72 -10.81 -25.35 6.58
CA GLY A 72 -11.85 -26.31 6.96
C GLY A 72 -11.87 -27.63 6.17
N LYS A 73 -10.94 -27.86 5.24
CA LYS A 73 -10.88 -29.13 4.48
C LYS A 73 -9.98 -30.14 5.22
N PRO A 74 -10.51 -31.24 5.76
CA PRO A 74 -9.67 -32.33 6.25
C PRO A 74 -8.86 -32.88 5.08
N GLU A 75 -7.55 -33.03 5.25
CA GLU A 75 -6.74 -33.80 4.31
C GLU A 75 -7.35 -35.20 4.16
N PRO A 76 -7.55 -35.71 2.92
CA PRO A 76 -8.01 -37.06 2.73
C PRO A 76 -7.01 -38.02 3.37
N LYS A 77 -7.40 -38.68 4.46
CA LYS A 77 -6.60 -39.75 5.05
C LYS A 77 -6.50 -40.86 4.02
N GLU A 78 -5.28 -41.08 3.53
CA GLU A 78 -4.94 -42.16 2.61
C GLU A 78 -5.38 -43.51 3.23
N PRO A 79 -6.14 -44.34 2.50
CA PRO A 79 -6.60 -45.62 3.04
C PRO A 79 -5.40 -46.53 3.29
N ALA A 80 -5.24 -46.95 4.55
CA ALA A 80 -4.20 -47.90 4.95
C ALA A 80 -4.30 -49.18 4.11
N LYS A 81 -3.17 -49.56 3.49
CA LYS A 81 -3.00 -50.82 2.76
C LYS A 81 -3.05 -52.03 3.68
#